data_AF-A0A535B9N6-F1
#
_entry.id   AF-A0A535B9N6-F1
#
_cell.length_a   1.000
_cell.length_b   1.000
_cell.length_c   1.000
_cell.angle_alpha   90.00
_cell.angle_beta   90.00
_cell.angle_gamma   90.00
#
_symmetry.space_group_name_H-M   'P 1'
#
loop_
_entity.id
_entity.type
_entity.pdbx_description
1 polymer ?
#
loop_
_entity_poly.entity_id
_entity_poly.type
_entity_poly.pdbx_seq_one_letter_code
_entity_poly.pdbx_strand_id
1 'polypeptide(L)'
;MSRRLVIWGGGILAVILIVIFVLAYLIDEPLRRKVERDMNARLKGYTVRVEKLDFHPIGLSLDLEKLWIYQTPHPDPPIAYIPNLYASVHWKALLFGRLVGDFQIEDPKVHIDLRQFVQESKDPTPIQDKGWQDALEAAYPLKIDRFAIRNGDLTYVDKGPYKPLHVRKLNFTAENIRNVKSAKGVYPSPVDLEGVVFDKGNAKFKGDVDFLAKPHIALKGDLELGEITLDYFKPIAERYKLSVRTGSLSTRGSIEYAPDVQKIMINNLSLTGLDADYLHQETQTAPTEKVTKEAGKVARETANEPTLEVKVERFTADGRIGFVN
;
A
#
# COMPACT_ATOMS: atom_id res chain seq x y z
N MET A 1 50.91 1.18 -37.96
CA MET A 1 51.07 0.54 -36.63
C MET A 1 49.79 0.53 -35.78
N SER A 2 48.77 1.34 -36.10
CA SER A 2 47.50 1.47 -35.34
C SER A 2 46.51 0.30 -35.48
N ARG A 3 46.44 -0.36 -36.65
CA ARG A 3 45.38 -1.35 -36.94
C ARG A 3 45.47 -2.64 -36.09
N ARG A 4 46.69 -3.09 -35.77
CA ARG A 4 46.89 -4.28 -34.91
C ARG A 4 46.56 -3.98 -33.46
N LEU A 5 46.98 -2.82 -32.92
CA LEU A 5 46.64 -2.40 -31.55
C LEU A 5 45.13 -2.25 -31.34
N VAL A 6 44.39 -1.79 -32.35
CA VAL A 6 42.92 -1.74 -32.32
C VAL A 6 42.30 -3.14 -32.31
N ILE A 7 42.84 -4.10 -33.07
CA ILE A 7 42.35 -5.48 -33.10
C ILE A 7 42.66 -6.21 -31.77
N TRP A 8 43.86 -6.04 -31.23
CA TRP A 8 44.24 -6.61 -29.92
C TRP A 8 43.46 -5.97 -28.77
N GLY A 9 43.25 -4.65 -28.80
CA GLY A 9 42.41 -3.96 -27.82
C GLY A 9 40.95 -4.38 -27.89
N GLY A 10 40.40 -4.54 -29.10
CA GLY A 10 39.05 -5.07 -29.30
C GLY A 10 38.88 -6.52 -28.84
N GLY A 11 39.88 -7.38 -29.09
CA GLY A 11 39.87 -8.77 -28.63
C GLY A 11 39.91 -8.90 -27.11
N ILE A 12 40.74 -8.11 -26.43
CA ILE A 12 40.81 -8.10 -24.95
C ILE A 12 39.49 -7.62 -24.36
N LEU A 13 38.90 -6.55 -24.92
CA LEU A 13 37.60 -6.06 -24.47
C LEU A 13 36.50 -7.11 -24.64
N ALA A 14 36.47 -7.82 -25.78
CA ALA A 14 35.50 -8.90 -26.01
C ALA A 14 35.65 -10.04 -25.00
N VAL A 15 36.88 -10.46 -24.69
CA VAL A 15 37.13 -11.50 -23.67
C VAL A 15 36.68 -11.03 -22.28
N ILE A 16 36.98 -9.78 -21.89
CA ILE A 16 36.54 -9.23 -20.61
C ILE A 16 35.01 -9.22 -20.51
N LEU A 17 34.31 -8.80 -21.58
CA LEU A 17 32.85 -8.80 -21.61
C LEU A 17 32.27 -10.22 -21.50
N ILE A 18 32.87 -11.20 -22.17
CA ILE A 18 32.47 -12.60 -22.05
C ILE A 18 32.69 -13.11 -20.62
N VAL A 19 33.84 -12.82 -20.00
CA VAL A 19 34.12 -13.22 -18.62
C VAL A 19 33.14 -12.59 -17.64
N ILE A 20 32.82 -11.30 -17.79
CA ILE A 20 31.81 -10.61 -16.97
C ILE A 20 30.43 -11.28 -17.13
N PHE A 21 30.04 -11.61 -18.37
CA PHE A 21 28.76 -12.26 -18.64
C PHE A 21 28.68 -13.67 -18.05
N VAL A 22 29.74 -14.48 -18.20
CA VAL A 22 29.82 -15.81 -17.61
C VAL A 22 29.79 -15.73 -16.08
N LEU A 23 30.54 -14.81 -15.47
CA LEU A 23 30.54 -14.62 -14.03
C LEU A 23 29.18 -14.17 -13.49
N ALA A 24 28.45 -13.31 -14.21
CA ALA A 24 27.10 -12.90 -13.83
C ALA A 24 26.19 -14.13 -13.70
N TYR A 25 26.13 -14.96 -14.74
CA TYR A 25 25.30 -16.16 -14.77
C TYR A 25 25.65 -17.19 -13.67
N LEU A 26 26.94 -17.30 -13.30
CA LEU A 26 27.35 -18.20 -12.21
C LEU A 26 26.93 -17.69 -10.82
N ILE A 27 26.76 -16.38 -10.65
CA ILE A 27 26.43 -15.76 -9.35
C ILE A 27 24.92 -15.75 -9.09
N ASP A 28 24.09 -15.81 -10.14
CA ASP A 28 22.63 -15.76 -10.08
C ASP A 28 22.03 -16.76 -9.07
N GLU A 29 22.33 -18.05 -9.18
CA GLU A 29 21.75 -19.08 -8.30
C GLU A 29 22.23 -18.99 -6.83
N PRO A 30 23.54 -18.83 -6.54
CA PRO A 30 24.01 -18.52 -5.18
C PRO A 30 23.37 -17.27 -4.59
N LEU A 31 23.20 -16.22 -5.40
CA LEU A 31 22.64 -14.94 -4.98
C LEU A 31 21.14 -15.07 -4.72
N ARG A 32 20.39 -15.76 -5.60
CA ARG A 32 18.99 -16.13 -5.41
C ARG A 32 18.76 -16.79 -4.06
N ARG A 33 19.53 -17.84 -3.75
CA ARG A 33 19.42 -18.57 -2.47
C ARG A 33 19.74 -17.70 -1.28
N LYS A 34 20.73 -16.81 -1.41
CA LYS A 34 21.10 -15.88 -0.34
C LYS A 34 19.97 -14.87 -0.10
N VAL A 35 19.47 -14.23 -1.15
CA VAL A 35 18.37 -13.25 -1.06
C VAL A 35 17.12 -13.91 -0.47
N GLU A 36 16.72 -15.08 -0.97
CA GLU A 36 15.58 -15.83 -0.42
C GLU A 36 15.75 -16.15 1.06
N ARG A 37 16.94 -16.61 1.48
CA ARG A 37 17.25 -16.89 2.89
C ARG A 37 17.20 -15.62 3.74
N ASP A 38 17.79 -14.53 3.26
CA ASP A 38 17.84 -13.25 3.98
C ASP A 38 16.43 -12.66 4.14
N MET A 39 15.56 -12.79 3.13
CA MET A 39 14.14 -12.41 3.22
C MET A 39 13.40 -13.27 4.25
N ASN A 40 13.55 -14.59 4.19
CA ASN A 40 12.90 -15.53 5.11
C ASN A 40 13.38 -15.40 6.56
N ALA A 41 14.63 -14.97 6.77
CA ALA A 41 15.16 -14.73 8.12
C ALA A 41 14.58 -13.46 8.77
N ARG A 42 14.14 -12.48 7.95
CA ARG A 42 13.62 -11.18 8.42
C ARG A 42 12.10 -11.18 8.57
N LEU A 43 11.39 -11.99 7.80
CA LEU A 43 9.93 -12.07 7.82
C LEU A 43 9.47 -13.03 8.92
N LYS A 44 8.61 -12.56 9.83
CA LYS A 44 7.94 -13.40 10.83
C LYS A 44 6.53 -13.74 10.34
N GLY A 45 6.21 -15.03 10.28
CA GLY A 45 4.89 -15.54 9.85
C GLY A 45 4.68 -15.66 8.34
N TYR A 46 5.69 -15.32 7.54
CA TYR A 46 5.64 -15.43 6.08
C TYR A 46 6.87 -16.12 5.54
N THR A 47 6.71 -16.80 4.40
CA THR A 47 7.80 -17.42 3.67
C THR A 47 7.77 -16.95 2.22
N VAL A 48 8.92 -16.54 1.73
CA VAL A 48 9.14 -16.08 0.37
C VAL A 48 9.88 -17.18 -0.40
N ARG A 49 9.45 -17.38 -1.64
CA ARG A 49 10.12 -18.24 -2.61
C ARG A 49 10.38 -17.45 -3.88
N VAL A 50 11.59 -17.53 -4.40
CA VAL A 50 12.02 -16.86 -5.63
C VAL A 50 12.42 -17.94 -6.65
N GLU A 51 11.74 -18.00 -7.80
CA GLU A 51 12.09 -19.00 -8.83
C GLU A 51 13.44 -18.69 -9.47
N LYS A 52 13.62 -17.43 -9.87
CA LYS A 52 14.78 -16.98 -10.65
C LYS A 52 15.19 -15.57 -10.23
N LEU A 53 16.50 -15.35 -10.20
CA LEU A 53 17.11 -14.06 -9.93
C LEU A 53 18.23 -13.87 -10.94
N ASP A 54 18.20 -12.76 -11.67
CA ASP A 54 19.22 -12.39 -12.64
C ASP A 54 19.94 -11.13 -12.13
N PHE A 55 21.26 -11.23 -11.95
CA PHE A 55 22.10 -10.10 -11.59
C PHE A 55 22.75 -9.49 -12.82
N HIS A 56 22.65 -8.17 -12.93
CA HIS A 56 23.23 -7.40 -14.01
C HIS A 56 24.40 -6.53 -13.47
N PRO A 57 25.67 -6.97 -13.60
CA PRO A 57 26.80 -6.31 -12.94
C PRO A 57 27.07 -4.89 -13.43
N ILE A 58 26.81 -4.63 -14.72
CA ILE A 58 27.09 -3.32 -15.34
C ILE A 58 26.15 -2.24 -14.78
N GLY A 59 24.89 -2.59 -14.54
CA GLY A 59 23.87 -1.70 -13.98
C GLY A 59 23.74 -1.76 -12.46
N LEU A 60 24.40 -2.73 -11.82
CA LEU A 60 24.15 -3.10 -10.42
C LEU A 60 22.66 -3.26 -10.12
N SER A 61 21.98 -4.01 -10.99
CA SER A 61 20.56 -4.34 -10.87
C SER A 61 20.32 -5.83 -10.69
N LEU A 62 19.19 -6.13 -10.07
CA LEU A 62 18.72 -7.46 -9.71
C LEU A 62 17.28 -7.57 -10.18
N ASP A 63 17.01 -8.60 -10.98
CA ASP A 63 15.68 -8.89 -11.48
C ASP A 63 15.23 -10.20 -10.83
N LEU A 64 14.17 -10.15 -10.04
CA LEU A 64 13.56 -11.31 -9.41
C LEU A 64 12.31 -11.68 -10.22
N GLU A 65 12.32 -12.90 -10.76
CA GLU A 65 11.21 -13.45 -11.51
C GLU A 65 10.46 -14.48 -10.67
N LYS A 66 9.13 -14.36 -10.72
CA LYS A 66 8.17 -15.26 -10.07
C LYS A 66 8.48 -15.43 -8.58
N LEU A 67 8.15 -14.39 -7.83
CA LEU A 67 8.25 -14.37 -6.38
C LEU A 67 6.87 -14.67 -5.78
N TRP A 68 6.81 -15.65 -4.88
CA TRP A 68 5.62 -15.95 -4.10
C TRP A 68 5.84 -15.65 -2.62
N ILE A 69 4.80 -15.12 -1.98
CA ILE A 69 4.75 -14.90 -0.54
C ILE A 69 3.61 -15.75 0.01
N TYR A 70 3.98 -16.65 0.91
CA TYR A 70 3.09 -17.60 1.57
C TYR A 70 2.94 -17.23 3.04
N GLN A 71 1.78 -17.53 3.64
CA GLN A 71 1.67 -17.54 5.10
C GLN A 71 2.29 -18.84 5.61
N THR A 72 3.15 -18.76 6.63
CA THR A 72 3.72 -19.97 7.23
C THR A 72 2.65 -20.92 7.80
N PRO A 73 1.56 -20.43 8.46
CA PRO A 73 0.49 -21.30 8.95
C PRO A 73 -0.39 -21.90 7.84
N HIS A 74 -0.58 -21.17 6.73
CA HIS A 74 -1.45 -21.55 5.61
C HIS A 74 -0.77 -21.22 4.27
N PRO A 75 0.08 -22.12 3.75
CA PRO A 75 0.89 -21.82 2.57
C PRO A 75 0.07 -21.75 1.28
N ASP A 76 -1.13 -22.33 1.22
CA ASP A 76 -1.98 -22.31 0.04
C ASP A 76 -3.36 -21.70 0.35
N PRO A 77 -3.85 -20.74 -0.47
CA PRO A 77 -3.17 -20.08 -1.60
C PRO A 77 -2.10 -19.06 -1.13
N PRO A 78 -1.15 -18.67 -2.00
CA PRO A 78 -0.22 -17.58 -1.71
C PRO A 78 -0.96 -16.26 -1.49
N ILE A 79 -0.49 -15.45 -0.53
CA ILE A 79 -1.02 -14.09 -0.30
C ILE A 79 -0.60 -13.17 -1.42
N ALA A 80 0.63 -13.31 -1.91
CA ALA A 80 1.14 -12.44 -2.94
C ALA A 80 1.92 -13.25 -3.98
N TYR A 81 1.72 -12.87 -5.22
CA TYR A 81 2.50 -13.32 -6.36
C TYR A 81 3.00 -12.11 -7.12
N ILE A 82 4.31 -12.04 -7.31
CA ILE A 82 4.99 -10.96 -8.00
C ILE A 82 5.71 -11.57 -9.21
N PRO A 83 5.19 -11.40 -10.43
CA PRO A 83 5.82 -11.90 -11.65
C PRO A 83 7.22 -11.35 -11.86
N ASN A 84 7.39 -10.02 -11.74
CA ASN A 84 8.68 -9.36 -11.93
C ASN A 84 8.88 -8.28 -10.87
N LEU A 85 10.04 -8.33 -10.22
CA LEU A 85 10.54 -7.28 -9.33
C LEU A 85 11.94 -6.88 -9.79
N TYR A 86 12.08 -5.61 -10.16
CA TYR A 86 13.35 -5.02 -10.56
C TYR A 86 13.88 -4.15 -9.43
N ALA A 87 15.11 -4.40 -9.01
CA ALA A 87 15.81 -3.59 -8.02
C ALA A 87 17.14 -3.12 -8.61
N SER A 88 17.41 -1.82 -8.60
CA SER A 88 18.67 -1.29 -9.15
C SER A 88 19.33 -0.31 -8.18
N VAL A 89 20.65 -0.17 -8.28
CA VAL A 89 21.43 0.78 -7.48
C VAL A 89 22.12 1.78 -8.40
N HIS A 90 22.04 3.06 -8.05
CA HIS A 90 22.69 4.12 -8.82
C HIS A 90 24.21 4.10 -8.66
N TRP A 91 24.94 3.62 -9.68
CA TRP A 91 26.41 3.50 -9.65
C TRP A 91 27.14 4.82 -9.37
N LYS A 92 26.62 5.95 -9.88
CA LYS A 92 27.22 7.27 -9.63
C LYS A 92 27.15 7.63 -8.14
N ALA A 93 26.04 7.30 -7.48
CA ALA A 93 25.86 7.58 -6.06
C ALA A 93 26.82 6.76 -5.20
N LEU A 94 27.10 5.50 -5.58
CA LEU A 94 28.07 4.65 -4.91
C LEU A 94 29.49 5.24 -4.90
N LEU A 95 29.92 5.86 -6.00
CA LEU A 95 31.22 6.54 -6.07
C LEU A 95 31.34 7.71 -5.08
N PHE A 96 30.20 8.29 -4.67
CA PHE A 96 30.12 9.34 -3.64
C PHE A 96 29.71 8.80 -2.27
N GLY A 97 29.79 7.49 -2.04
CA GLY A 97 29.47 6.84 -0.76
C GLY A 97 27.98 6.86 -0.40
N ARG A 98 27.09 7.06 -1.37
CA ARG A 98 25.62 7.07 -1.18
C ARG A 98 24.99 5.85 -1.84
N LEU A 99 24.26 5.06 -1.08
CA LEU A 99 23.50 3.93 -1.60
C LEU A 99 22.08 4.40 -1.93
N VAL A 100 21.78 4.55 -3.22
CA VAL A 100 20.49 5.01 -3.73
C VAL A 100 19.97 3.95 -4.69
N GLY A 101 18.73 3.50 -4.50
CA GLY A 101 18.16 2.45 -5.34
C GLY A 101 16.74 2.71 -5.79
N ASP A 102 16.39 2.07 -6.90
CA ASP A 102 15.05 2.07 -7.50
C ASP A 102 14.45 0.67 -7.43
N PHE A 103 13.16 0.61 -7.11
CA PHE A 103 12.38 -0.62 -7.05
C PHE A 103 11.15 -0.50 -7.96
N GLN A 104 10.93 -1.49 -8.81
CA GLN A 104 9.74 -1.58 -9.65
C GLN A 104 9.14 -2.98 -9.55
N ILE A 105 7.83 -3.05 -9.31
CA ILE A 105 7.07 -4.28 -9.25
C ILE A 105 6.04 -4.26 -10.38
N GLU A 106 6.03 -5.30 -11.22
CA GLU A 106 5.12 -5.40 -12.35
C GLU A 106 4.11 -6.53 -12.15
N ASP A 107 2.84 -6.22 -12.42
CA ASP A 107 1.71 -7.14 -12.36
C ASP A 107 1.58 -7.91 -11.03
N PRO A 108 1.82 -7.28 -9.84
CA PRO A 108 1.67 -7.98 -8.58
C PRO A 108 0.22 -8.35 -8.34
N LYS A 109 -0.01 -9.56 -7.84
CA LYS A 109 -1.33 -10.06 -7.43
C LYS A 109 -1.30 -10.32 -5.95
N VAL A 110 -2.14 -9.63 -5.19
CA VAL A 110 -2.19 -9.72 -3.73
C VAL A 110 -3.61 -10.09 -3.30
N HIS A 111 -3.74 -11.13 -2.49
CA HIS A 111 -4.99 -11.63 -1.96
C HIS A 111 -4.92 -11.71 -0.44
N ILE A 112 -5.67 -10.85 0.24
CA ILE A 112 -5.70 -10.75 1.71
C ILE A 112 -7.03 -11.29 2.20
N ASP A 113 -7.04 -12.42 2.91
CA ASP A 113 -8.25 -12.97 3.56
C ASP A 113 -8.16 -12.86 5.09
N LEU A 114 -8.94 -11.94 5.67
CA LEU A 114 -9.00 -11.70 7.12
C LEU A 114 -9.43 -12.92 7.95
N ARG A 115 -10.10 -13.92 7.36
CA ARG A 115 -10.47 -15.16 8.05
C ARG A 115 -9.21 -15.95 8.42
N GLN A 116 -8.20 -15.93 7.55
CA GLN A 116 -6.89 -16.53 7.82
C GLN A 116 -6.14 -15.72 8.90
N PHE A 117 -6.14 -14.39 8.81
CA PHE A 117 -5.43 -13.51 9.75
C PHE A 117 -5.92 -13.53 11.21
N VAL A 118 -7.16 -13.95 11.48
CA VAL A 118 -7.68 -13.98 12.87
C VAL A 118 -7.62 -15.33 13.55
N GLN A 119 -7.43 -16.40 12.78
CA GLN A 119 -6.90 -17.62 13.37
C GLN A 119 -5.48 -17.39 13.94
N GLU A 120 -4.74 -16.42 13.39
CA GLU A 120 -3.41 -15.99 13.88
C GLU A 120 -3.45 -15.07 15.10
N SER A 121 -4.56 -14.40 15.41
CA SER A 121 -4.63 -13.43 16.53
C SER A 121 -4.56 -14.07 17.93
N LYS A 122 -4.17 -15.34 18.00
CA LYS A 122 -3.71 -16.06 19.20
C LYS A 122 -2.20 -15.91 19.45
N ASP A 123 -1.47 -15.29 18.52
CA ASP A 123 -0.07 -14.90 18.68
C ASP A 123 0.01 -13.55 19.44
N PRO A 124 0.80 -13.43 20.52
CA PRO A 124 0.90 -12.22 21.33
C PRO A 124 1.60 -11.04 20.62
N THR A 125 2.06 -11.19 19.38
CA THR A 125 2.79 -10.15 18.64
C THR A 125 1.83 -9.21 17.90
N PRO A 126 1.70 -7.92 18.27
CA PRO A 126 0.89 -6.95 17.54
C PRO A 126 1.29 -6.84 16.06
N ILE A 127 0.35 -6.49 15.17
CA ILE A 127 0.62 -6.28 13.72
C ILE A 127 1.71 -5.23 13.49
N GLN A 128 1.84 -4.27 14.41
CA GLN A 128 2.88 -3.22 14.42
C GLN A 128 4.29 -3.80 14.64
N ASP A 129 4.40 -4.91 15.37
CA ASP A 129 5.66 -5.60 15.70
C ASP A 129 5.98 -6.76 14.74
N LYS A 130 5.19 -6.93 13.66
CA LYS A 130 5.52 -7.86 12.55
C LYS A 130 6.72 -7.38 11.72
N GLY A 131 7.38 -6.30 12.12
CA GLY A 131 8.73 -5.95 11.73
C GLY A 131 8.89 -5.42 10.31
N TRP A 132 7.82 -5.06 9.60
CA TRP A 132 7.95 -4.47 8.25
C TRP A 132 8.56 -3.06 8.30
N GLN A 133 8.24 -2.27 9.33
CA GLN A 133 8.89 -0.98 9.59
C GLN A 133 10.33 -1.17 10.04
N ASP A 134 10.62 -2.11 10.94
CA ASP A 134 11.99 -2.43 11.36
C ASP A 134 12.82 -3.00 10.20
N ALA A 135 12.22 -3.77 9.30
CA ALA A 135 12.88 -4.29 8.10
C ALA A 135 13.21 -3.18 7.10
N LEU A 136 12.33 -2.18 6.97
CA LEU A 136 12.60 -0.95 6.20
C LEU A 136 13.65 -0.07 6.89
N GLU A 137 13.60 0.10 8.21
CA GLU A 137 14.59 0.85 8.98
C GLU A 137 15.97 0.15 8.93
N ALA A 138 16.01 -1.19 8.99
CA ALA A 138 17.22 -2.01 8.89
C ALA A 138 17.76 -2.17 7.46
N ALA A 139 17.05 -1.66 6.44
CA ALA A 139 17.58 -1.52 5.09
C ALA A 139 18.60 -0.36 4.99
N TYR A 140 18.89 0.33 6.11
CA TYR A 140 19.99 1.28 6.22
C TYR A 140 21.31 0.66 5.71
N PRO A 141 22.08 1.37 4.85
CA PRO A 141 21.96 2.79 4.50
C PRO A 141 21.24 3.10 3.17
N LEU A 142 20.41 2.20 2.64
CA LEU A 142 19.82 2.40 1.31
C LEU A 142 18.73 3.49 1.33
N LYS A 143 18.92 4.54 0.54
CA LYS A 143 17.87 5.51 0.18
C LYS A 143 17.11 4.95 -1.02
N ILE A 144 15.79 4.97 -0.98
CA ILE A 144 14.98 4.55 -2.11
C ILE A 144 14.59 5.81 -2.88
N ASP A 145 15.16 5.99 -4.07
CA ASP A 145 14.86 7.17 -4.90
C ASP A 145 13.52 7.02 -5.58
N ARG A 146 13.20 5.81 -6.06
CA ARG A 146 11.91 5.51 -6.64
C ARG A 146 11.41 4.12 -6.26
N PHE A 147 10.15 4.05 -5.84
CA PHE A 147 9.40 2.81 -5.69
C PHE A 147 8.17 2.89 -6.59
N ALA A 148 7.98 1.90 -7.47
CA ALA A 148 6.86 1.86 -8.39
C ALA A 148 6.17 0.49 -8.39
N ILE A 149 4.85 0.51 -8.44
CA ILE A 149 4.01 -0.64 -8.74
C ILE A 149 3.30 -0.33 -10.05
N ARG A 150 3.35 -1.27 -11.00
CA ARG A 150 2.66 -1.15 -12.29
C ARG A 150 1.64 -2.28 -12.43
N ASN A 151 0.42 -1.90 -12.83
CA ASN A 151 -0.66 -2.83 -13.14
C ASN A 151 -0.96 -3.86 -12.02
N GLY A 152 -0.94 -3.42 -10.77
CA GLY A 152 -1.25 -4.28 -9.63
C GLY A 152 -2.71 -4.70 -9.55
N ASP A 153 -2.92 -5.85 -8.93
CA ASP A 153 -4.22 -6.45 -8.60
C ASP A 153 -4.24 -6.79 -7.11
N LEU A 154 -5.17 -6.18 -6.37
CA LEU A 154 -5.35 -6.37 -4.95
C LEU A 154 -6.79 -6.80 -4.67
N THR A 155 -6.94 -7.96 -4.05
CA THR A 155 -8.20 -8.45 -3.48
C THR A 155 -8.10 -8.49 -1.97
N TYR A 156 -9.10 -7.95 -1.28
CA TYR A 156 -9.26 -8.06 0.15
C TYR A 156 -10.62 -8.67 0.50
N VAL A 157 -10.60 -9.73 1.29
CA VAL A 157 -11.77 -10.48 1.74
C VAL A 157 -11.89 -10.31 3.25
N ASP A 158 -13.01 -9.75 3.69
CA ASP A 158 -13.34 -9.61 5.12
C ASP A 158 -14.08 -10.86 5.63
N LYS A 159 -14.20 -11.02 6.94
CA LYS A 159 -14.80 -12.20 7.59
C LYS A 159 -16.30 -12.32 7.34
N GLY A 160 -16.99 -11.21 7.11
CA GLY A 160 -18.43 -11.18 6.90
C GLY A 160 -18.88 -11.70 5.53
N PRO A 161 -20.19 -11.72 5.25
CA PRO A 161 -20.77 -11.99 3.93
C PRO A 161 -20.62 -10.77 3.00
N TYR A 162 -19.44 -10.14 3.01
CA TYR A 162 -19.18 -8.90 2.30
C TYR A 162 -18.55 -9.21 0.95
N LYS A 163 -18.83 -8.36 -0.04
CA LYS A 163 -18.15 -8.45 -1.34
C LYS A 163 -16.65 -8.22 -1.15
N PRO A 164 -15.78 -9.02 -1.78
CA PRO A 164 -14.35 -8.75 -1.79
C PRO A 164 -14.07 -7.34 -2.31
N LEU A 165 -13.27 -6.59 -1.56
CA LEU A 165 -12.78 -5.28 -1.99
C LEU A 165 -11.69 -5.53 -3.03
N HIS A 166 -11.92 -5.07 -4.26
CA HIS A 166 -11.02 -5.33 -5.37
C HIS A 166 -10.48 -4.02 -5.94
N VAL A 167 -9.17 -3.96 -6.17
CA VAL A 167 -8.49 -2.87 -6.86
C VAL A 167 -7.66 -3.47 -7.99
N ARG A 168 -7.96 -3.08 -9.24
CA ARG A 168 -7.25 -3.56 -10.44
C ARG A 168 -6.59 -2.40 -11.17
N LYS A 169 -5.59 -2.71 -12.00
CA LYS A 169 -4.79 -1.71 -12.71
C LYS A 169 -4.21 -0.66 -11.75
N LEU A 170 -3.78 -1.12 -10.57
CA LEU A 170 -3.17 -0.27 -9.56
C LEU A 170 -1.79 0.17 -10.05
N ASN A 171 -1.62 1.45 -10.31
CA ASN A 171 -0.33 2.08 -10.50
C ASN A 171 -0.03 2.93 -9.28
N PHE A 172 1.18 2.77 -8.75
CA PHE A 172 1.65 3.55 -7.61
C PHE A 172 3.08 3.97 -7.89
N THR A 173 3.42 5.22 -7.62
CA THR A 173 4.81 5.70 -7.61
C THR A 173 5.03 6.50 -6.33
N ALA A 174 6.14 6.24 -5.67
CA ALA A 174 6.65 7.03 -4.58
C ALA A 174 8.12 7.35 -4.85
N GLU A 175 8.51 8.60 -4.64
CA GLU A 175 9.90 9.02 -4.85
C GLU A 175 10.51 9.54 -3.54
N ASN A 176 11.84 9.58 -3.49
CA ASN A 176 12.60 10.21 -2.42
C ASN A 176 12.26 9.67 -1.01
N ILE A 177 12.11 8.36 -0.87
CA ILE A 177 11.85 7.69 0.41
C ILE A 177 13.16 7.65 1.20
N ARG A 178 13.22 8.45 2.26
CA ARG A 178 14.42 8.62 3.10
C ARG A 178 14.23 7.99 4.45
N ASN A 179 15.22 7.22 4.90
CA ASN A 179 15.29 6.73 6.27
C ASN A 179 15.83 7.78 7.26
N VAL A 180 15.11 8.91 7.40
CA VAL A 180 15.42 9.97 8.37
C VAL A 180 14.13 10.49 9.01
N LYS A 181 14.22 10.91 10.28
CA LYS A 181 13.09 11.53 10.98
C LYS A 181 12.78 12.89 10.36
N SER A 182 11.60 13.04 9.77
CA SER A 182 11.16 14.33 9.22
C SER A 182 10.82 15.32 10.33
N ALA A 183 10.92 16.62 10.01
CA ALA A 183 10.36 17.66 10.86
C ALA A 183 8.82 17.60 10.83
N LYS A 184 8.20 18.15 11.88
CA LYS A 184 6.74 18.20 11.98
C LYS A 184 6.12 18.95 10.80
N GLY A 185 5.11 18.36 10.16
CA GLY A 185 4.43 18.93 8.99
C GLY A 185 5.21 18.83 7.67
N VAL A 186 6.32 18.08 7.64
CA VAL A 186 7.09 17.81 6.43
C VAL A 186 6.76 16.42 5.90
N TYR A 187 6.38 16.37 4.63
CA TYR A 187 6.05 15.15 3.91
C TYR A 187 7.07 15.01 2.75
N PRO A 188 8.18 14.27 2.93
CA PRO A 188 9.33 14.37 2.03
C PRO A 188 9.20 13.57 0.72
N SER A 189 8.23 12.65 0.62
CA SER A 189 8.16 11.67 -0.47
C SER A 189 6.93 11.95 -1.33
N PRO A 190 7.07 12.50 -2.54
CA PRO A 190 5.92 12.67 -3.43
C PRO A 190 5.41 11.31 -3.87
N VAL A 191 4.09 11.18 -3.98
CA VAL A 191 3.40 9.96 -4.39
C VAL A 191 2.29 10.24 -5.40
N ASP A 192 2.09 9.27 -6.28
CA ASP A 192 0.99 9.22 -7.24
C ASP A 192 0.40 7.81 -7.21
N LEU A 193 -0.92 7.71 -7.08
CA LEU A 193 -1.66 6.47 -7.07
C LEU A 193 -2.85 6.60 -8.01
N GLU A 194 -3.04 5.61 -8.86
CA GLU A 194 -4.27 5.45 -9.63
C GLU A 194 -4.70 3.98 -9.70
N GLY A 195 -5.99 3.74 -9.78
CA GLY A 195 -6.51 2.38 -9.91
C GLY A 195 -8.00 2.34 -10.17
N VAL A 196 -8.48 1.16 -10.57
CA VAL A 196 -9.90 0.88 -10.67
C VAL A 196 -10.33 0.13 -9.42
N VAL A 197 -11.17 0.77 -8.62
CA VAL A 197 -11.67 0.32 -7.32
C VAL A 197 -13.09 -0.23 -7.50
N PHE A 198 -13.37 -1.39 -6.91
CA PHE A 198 -14.70 -2.00 -6.87
C PHE A 198 -15.29 -2.20 -8.27
N ASP A 199 -14.52 -2.91 -9.10
CA ASP A 199 -14.79 -3.30 -10.50
C ASP A 199 -14.83 -2.17 -11.53
N LYS A 200 -15.49 -1.05 -11.22
CA LYS A 200 -15.79 0.04 -12.18
C LYS A 200 -15.28 1.41 -11.74
N GLY A 201 -15.30 1.71 -10.44
CA GLY A 201 -14.96 3.03 -9.94
C GLY A 201 -13.49 3.36 -10.16
N ASN A 202 -13.15 4.63 -10.35
CA ASN A 202 -11.76 5.08 -10.46
C ASN A 202 -11.33 5.80 -9.20
N ALA A 203 -10.10 5.56 -8.76
CA ALA A 203 -9.46 6.31 -7.68
C ALA A 203 -8.15 6.89 -8.19
N LYS A 204 -7.89 8.15 -7.83
CA LYS A 204 -6.61 8.81 -8.02
C LYS A 204 -6.23 9.55 -6.76
N PHE A 205 -4.98 9.45 -6.36
CA PHE A 205 -4.42 10.20 -5.26
C PHE A 205 -3.07 10.76 -5.66
N LYS A 206 -2.86 12.05 -5.40
CA LYS A 206 -1.59 12.73 -5.65
C LYS A 206 -1.24 13.58 -4.45
N GLY A 207 -0.03 13.41 -3.93
CA GLY A 207 0.36 14.10 -2.72
C GLY A 207 1.77 13.78 -2.28
N ASP A 208 2.02 13.99 -1.00
CA ASP A 208 3.30 13.77 -0.34
C ASP A 208 3.11 12.93 0.92
N VAL A 209 4.08 12.07 1.22
CA VAL A 209 4.04 11.09 2.31
C VAL A 209 5.35 11.12 3.11
N ASP A 210 5.22 11.03 4.42
CA ASP A 210 6.25 10.57 5.33
C ASP A 210 5.98 9.13 5.75
N PHE A 211 6.67 8.19 5.09
CA PHE A 211 6.55 6.75 5.34
C PHE A 211 7.09 6.33 6.71
N LEU A 212 7.90 7.17 7.36
CA LEU A 212 8.58 6.85 8.62
C LEU A 212 8.15 7.75 9.77
N ALA A 213 7.07 8.53 9.57
CA ALA A 213 6.39 9.19 10.66
C ALA A 213 5.97 8.16 11.72
N LYS A 214 6.15 8.54 12.99
CA LYS A 214 5.73 7.75 14.15
C LYS A 214 4.55 8.46 14.82
N PRO A 215 3.54 7.72 15.33
CA PRO A 215 3.44 6.26 15.41
C PRO A 215 2.96 5.57 14.13
N HIS A 216 2.44 6.33 13.16
CA HIS A 216 2.01 5.83 11.86
C HIS A 216 2.42 6.82 10.77
N ILE A 217 2.37 6.37 9.52
CA ILE A 217 2.66 7.20 8.35
C ILE A 217 1.86 8.52 8.38
N ALA A 218 2.44 9.55 7.77
CA ALA A 218 1.78 10.83 7.58
C ALA A 218 1.68 11.13 6.08
N LEU A 219 0.56 11.68 5.61
CA LEU A 219 0.34 11.99 4.21
C LEU A 219 -0.51 13.25 4.05
N LYS A 220 -0.33 13.91 2.92
CA LYS A 220 -1.15 15.04 2.49
C LYS A 220 -1.31 14.99 0.98
N GLY A 221 -2.51 15.21 0.47
CA GLY A 221 -2.71 15.24 -0.97
C GLY A 221 -4.15 15.40 -1.39
N ASP A 222 -4.33 15.39 -2.71
CA ASP A 222 -5.63 15.44 -3.36
C ASP A 222 -6.10 14.02 -3.68
N LEU A 223 -7.37 13.77 -3.43
CA LEU A 223 -8.07 12.52 -3.70
C LEU A 223 -9.20 12.78 -4.69
N GLU A 224 -9.24 11.98 -5.75
CA GLU A 224 -10.34 11.92 -6.70
C GLU A 224 -10.90 10.50 -6.74
N LEU A 225 -12.19 10.38 -6.46
CA LEU A 225 -12.95 9.15 -6.61
C LEU A 225 -14.06 9.39 -7.64
N GLY A 226 -14.20 8.50 -8.61
CA GLY A 226 -15.24 8.55 -9.62
C GLY A 226 -16.02 7.25 -9.67
N GLU A 227 -17.35 7.35 -9.71
CA GLU A 227 -18.27 6.22 -9.90
C GLU A 227 -18.05 5.03 -8.95
N ILE A 228 -17.68 5.29 -7.69
CA ILE A 228 -17.51 4.23 -6.69
C ILE A 228 -18.87 3.62 -6.35
N THR A 229 -19.06 2.34 -6.64
CA THR A 229 -20.33 1.65 -6.36
C THR A 229 -20.60 1.58 -4.85
N LEU A 230 -21.77 2.05 -4.44
CA LEU A 230 -22.12 2.18 -3.02
C LEU A 230 -22.50 0.87 -2.33
N ASP A 231 -22.79 -0.19 -3.08
CA ASP A 231 -23.20 -1.49 -2.53
C ASP A 231 -22.06 -2.20 -1.76
N TYR A 232 -20.80 -1.87 -2.05
CA TYR A 232 -19.65 -2.31 -1.26
C TYR A 232 -19.66 -1.73 0.17
N PHE A 233 -20.39 -0.63 0.41
CA PHE A 233 -20.51 0.01 1.71
C PHE A 233 -21.73 -0.43 2.51
N LYS A 234 -22.55 -1.38 2.01
CA LYS A 234 -23.67 -1.97 2.77
C LYS A 234 -23.33 -2.28 4.22
N PRO A 235 -22.20 -2.95 4.54
CA PRO A 235 -21.88 -3.32 5.93
C PRO A 235 -21.64 -2.12 6.86
N ILE A 236 -21.22 -0.99 6.29
CA ILE A 236 -20.98 0.25 7.02
C ILE A 236 -22.29 1.01 7.13
N ALA A 237 -23.03 1.13 6.03
CA ALA A 237 -24.31 1.82 5.98
C ALA A 237 -25.35 1.19 6.93
N GLU A 238 -25.39 -0.13 7.02
CA GLU A 238 -26.28 -0.87 7.91
C GLU A 238 -26.04 -0.55 9.39
N ARG A 239 -24.80 -0.23 9.79
CA ARG A 239 -24.50 0.23 11.17
C ARG A 239 -25.19 1.55 11.51
N TYR A 240 -25.45 2.36 10.50
CA TYR A 240 -26.18 3.62 10.58
C TYR A 240 -27.65 3.47 10.16
N LYS A 241 -28.17 2.23 10.12
CA LYS A 241 -29.56 1.91 9.77
C LYS A 241 -29.93 2.35 8.34
N LEU A 242 -28.95 2.42 7.45
CA LEU A 242 -29.15 2.72 6.03
C LEU A 242 -28.91 1.46 5.22
N SER A 243 -29.95 0.97 4.55
CA SER A 243 -29.84 -0.15 3.61
C SER A 243 -29.64 0.41 2.21
N VAL A 244 -28.40 0.40 1.71
CA VAL A 244 -28.08 0.90 0.36
C VAL A 244 -28.21 -0.24 -0.65
N ARG A 245 -29.16 -0.14 -1.59
CA ARG A 245 -29.35 -1.13 -2.67
C ARG A 245 -28.44 -0.88 -3.85
N THR A 246 -28.44 0.35 -4.37
CA THR A 246 -27.63 0.78 -5.51
C THR A 246 -27.25 2.26 -5.37
N GLY A 247 -26.31 2.69 -6.20
CA GLY A 247 -25.86 4.07 -6.31
C GLY A 247 -24.37 4.14 -6.55
N SER A 248 -23.91 5.29 -6.99
CA SER A 248 -22.50 5.58 -7.23
C SER A 248 -22.09 6.87 -6.51
N LEU A 249 -20.85 6.89 -6.05
CA LEU A 249 -20.24 8.02 -5.36
C LEU A 249 -19.09 8.57 -6.20
N SER A 250 -19.12 9.86 -6.50
CA SER A 250 -17.95 10.58 -6.99
C SER A 250 -17.62 11.73 -6.05
N THR A 251 -16.34 11.87 -5.73
CA THR A 251 -15.85 12.94 -4.85
C THR A 251 -14.48 13.44 -5.27
N ARG A 252 -14.25 14.74 -5.08
CA ARG A 252 -12.94 15.37 -5.15
C ARG A 252 -12.70 16.12 -3.86
N GLY A 253 -11.53 15.93 -3.28
CA GLY A 253 -11.16 16.59 -2.04
C GLY A 253 -9.67 16.51 -1.77
N SER A 254 -9.26 17.08 -0.65
CA SER A 254 -7.90 16.96 -0.11
C SER A 254 -7.94 16.30 1.26
N ILE A 255 -6.96 15.45 1.53
CA ILE A 255 -6.75 14.80 2.82
C ILE A 255 -5.39 15.21 3.38
N GLU A 256 -5.35 15.46 4.67
CA GLU A 256 -4.12 15.55 5.45
C GLU A 256 -4.29 14.64 6.66
N TYR A 257 -3.43 13.62 6.76
CA TYR A 257 -3.44 12.64 7.83
C TYR A 257 -2.04 12.53 8.40
N ALA A 258 -1.88 12.95 9.64
CA ALA A 258 -0.64 12.95 10.39
C ALA A 258 -0.95 12.65 11.87
N PRO A 259 0.04 12.27 12.70
CA PRO A 259 -0.16 11.99 14.12
C PRO A 259 -0.91 13.09 14.90
N ASP A 260 -0.75 14.35 14.49
CA ASP A 260 -1.31 15.52 15.16
C ASP A 260 -2.38 16.26 14.35
N VAL A 261 -2.67 15.81 13.12
CA VAL A 261 -3.62 16.46 12.21
C VAL A 261 -4.37 15.40 11.43
N GLN A 262 -5.70 15.39 11.51
CA GLN A 262 -6.52 14.64 10.57
C GLN A 262 -7.56 15.59 9.98
N LYS A 263 -7.42 15.93 8.71
CA LYS A 263 -8.27 16.88 8.00
C LYS A 263 -8.71 16.27 6.68
N ILE A 264 -10.01 16.32 6.43
CA ILE A 264 -10.61 15.90 5.18
C ILE A 264 -11.45 17.05 4.66
N MET A 265 -11.05 17.63 3.54
CA MET A 265 -11.81 18.64 2.83
C MET A 265 -12.39 18.01 1.58
N ILE A 266 -13.72 18.00 1.48
CA ILE A 266 -14.45 17.47 0.35
C ILE A 266 -14.99 18.66 -0.43
N ASN A 267 -14.39 18.94 -1.58
CA ASN A 267 -14.75 20.08 -2.42
C ASN A 267 -16.11 19.81 -3.07
N ASN A 268 -16.27 18.62 -3.66
CA ASN A 268 -17.51 18.18 -4.27
C ASN A 268 -17.78 16.73 -3.89
N LEU A 269 -18.98 16.47 -3.41
CA LEU A 269 -19.52 15.14 -3.16
C LEU A 269 -20.78 14.97 -4.00
N SER A 270 -20.83 13.91 -4.82
CA SER A 270 -21.97 13.58 -5.66
C SER A 270 -22.38 12.13 -5.47
N LEU A 271 -23.67 11.91 -5.21
CA LEU A 271 -24.29 10.59 -5.19
C LEU A 271 -25.26 10.50 -6.36
N THR A 272 -25.11 9.48 -7.21
CA THR A 272 -25.94 9.31 -8.39
C THR A 272 -26.63 7.96 -8.41
N GLY A 273 -27.93 7.97 -8.73
CA GLY A 273 -28.78 6.79 -8.76
C GLY A 273 -28.89 6.10 -7.41
N LEU A 274 -28.86 6.85 -6.32
CA LEU A 274 -28.97 6.30 -4.97
C LEU A 274 -30.35 5.65 -4.77
N ASP A 275 -30.36 4.39 -4.35
CA ASP A 275 -31.57 3.73 -3.85
C ASP A 275 -31.24 3.15 -2.48
N ALA A 276 -31.80 3.76 -1.45
CA ALA A 276 -31.54 3.36 -0.08
C ALA A 276 -32.80 3.43 0.77
N ASP A 277 -32.91 2.57 1.77
CA ASP A 277 -33.96 2.65 2.80
C ASP A 277 -33.35 3.02 4.14
N TYR A 278 -34.00 3.95 4.85
CA TYR A 278 -33.76 4.14 6.27
C TYR A 278 -34.61 3.15 7.07
N LEU A 279 -33.94 2.30 7.85
CA LEU A 279 -34.57 1.32 8.72
C LEU A 279 -34.85 1.97 10.08
N HIS A 280 -36.08 2.40 10.28
CA HIS A 280 -36.55 2.84 11.58
C HIS A 280 -36.84 1.61 12.44
N GLN A 281 -36.30 1.59 13.65
CA GLN A 281 -36.65 0.59 14.65
C GLN A 281 -36.83 1.34 15.96
N GLU A 282 -38.05 1.29 16.52
CA GLU A 282 -38.33 1.82 17.85
C GLU A 282 -37.36 1.17 18.83
N THR A 283 -36.43 1.96 19.37
CA THR A 283 -35.45 1.44 20.31
C THR A 283 -36.15 1.31 21.66
N GLN A 284 -36.51 0.08 22.04
CA GLN A 284 -36.87 -0.20 23.43
C GLN A 284 -35.66 0.14 24.32
N THR A 285 -35.93 0.91 25.37
CA THR A 285 -35.04 1.36 26.46
C THR A 285 -33.88 2.29 26.10
N ALA A 286 -34.13 3.59 26.26
CA ALA A 286 -33.08 4.55 26.61
C ALA A 286 -32.45 4.11 27.95
N PRO A 287 -31.10 4.01 28.05
CA PRO A 287 -30.44 3.79 29.34
C PRO A 287 -30.79 4.94 30.31
N THR A 288 -31.11 4.58 31.55
CA THR A 288 -31.46 5.49 32.65
C THR A 288 -30.50 6.68 32.72
N GLU A 289 -31.03 7.91 32.86
CA GLU A 289 -30.33 9.21 32.81
C GLU A 289 -29.00 9.31 33.58
N LYS A 290 -28.76 8.43 34.57
CA LYS A 290 -27.53 8.35 35.36
C LYS A 290 -26.33 7.83 34.57
N VAL A 291 -26.50 6.85 33.67
CA VAL A 291 -25.40 6.29 32.87
C VAL A 291 -24.92 7.28 31.80
N THR A 292 -25.84 8.08 31.23
CA THR A 292 -25.54 9.15 30.26
C THR A 292 -24.72 10.30 30.82
N LYS A 293 -24.84 10.61 32.12
CA LYS A 293 -24.11 11.73 32.74
C LYS A 293 -22.65 11.37 33.07
N GLU A 294 -22.40 10.16 33.56
CA GLU A 294 -21.04 9.67 33.82
C GLU A 294 -20.31 9.33 32.52
N ALA A 295 -20.96 8.63 31.59
CA ALA A 295 -20.40 8.39 30.25
C ALA A 295 -20.18 9.70 29.48
N GLY A 296 -21.07 10.69 29.64
CA GLY A 296 -20.94 12.00 29.02
C GLY A 296 -19.81 12.86 29.62
N LYS A 297 -19.44 12.67 30.89
CA LYS A 297 -18.25 13.31 31.49
C LYS A 297 -16.95 12.67 31.00
N VAL A 298 -16.87 11.34 31.00
CA VAL A 298 -15.69 10.60 30.51
C VAL A 298 -15.48 10.81 29.01
N ALA A 299 -16.57 10.87 28.23
CA ALA A 299 -16.51 11.22 26.81
C ALA A 299 -16.07 12.67 26.60
N ARG A 300 -16.53 13.64 27.41
CA ARG A 300 -16.11 15.06 27.30
C ARG A 300 -14.66 15.30 27.73
N GLU A 301 -14.15 14.55 28.70
CA GLU A 301 -12.73 14.62 29.11
C GLU A 301 -11.79 14.02 28.06
N THR A 302 -12.28 13.09 27.22
CA THR A 302 -11.51 12.46 26.13
C THR A 302 -11.75 13.11 24.76
N ALA A 303 -12.83 13.88 24.58
CA ALA A 303 -13.26 14.45 23.28
C ALA A 303 -12.84 15.91 23.03
N ASN A 304 -11.98 16.50 23.87
CA ASN A 304 -11.68 17.93 23.81
C ASN A 304 -10.64 18.37 22.77
N GLU A 305 -10.23 17.49 21.86
CA GLU A 305 -9.68 17.89 20.55
C GLU A 305 -10.30 16.98 19.49
N PRO A 306 -11.14 17.49 18.56
CA PRO A 306 -11.54 16.67 17.42
C PRO A 306 -10.30 16.37 16.61
N THR A 307 -9.75 15.17 16.76
CA THR A 307 -8.58 14.72 16.01
C THR A 307 -8.85 14.73 14.50
N LEU A 308 -10.13 14.66 14.11
CA LEU A 308 -10.63 14.66 12.75
C LEU A 308 -11.53 15.87 12.45
N GLU A 309 -11.08 16.74 11.55
CA GLU A 309 -11.89 17.81 10.95
C GLU A 309 -12.38 17.36 9.57
N VAL A 310 -13.70 17.34 9.36
CA VAL A 310 -14.30 17.05 8.05
C VAL A 310 -15.08 18.27 7.58
N LYS A 311 -14.76 18.79 6.41
CA LYS A 311 -15.48 19.91 5.77
C LYS A 311 -15.99 19.47 4.41
N VAL A 312 -17.28 19.69 4.14
CA VAL A 312 -17.90 19.44 2.83
C VAL A 312 -18.35 20.78 2.25
N GLU A 313 -17.85 21.16 1.09
CA GLU A 313 -18.20 22.45 0.46
C GLU A 313 -19.43 22.35 -0.42
N ARG A 314 -19.57 21.25 -1.16
CA ARG A 314 -20.74 20.98 -1.99
C ARG A 314 -21.13 19.53 -1.92
N PHE A 315 -22.42 19.31 -1.66
CA PHE A 315 -23.05 18.00 -1.71
C PHE A 315 -24.20 18.02 -2.71
N THR A 316 -24.24 17.01 -3.56
CA THR A 316 -25.32 16.77 -4.52
C THR A 316 -25.71 15.30 -4.43
N ALA A 317 -27.00 15.03 -4.47
CA ALA A 317 -27.51 13.66 -4.48
C ALA A 317 -28.73 13.58 -5.39
N ASP A 318 -28.74 12.59 -6.26
CA ASP A 318 -29.94 12.13 -6.95
C ASP A 318 -30.24 10.69 -6.54
N GLY A 319 -31.53 10.40 -6.35
CA GLY A 319 -31.97 9.08 -5.92
C GLY A 319 -33.29 9.07 -5.19
N ARG A 320 -33.64 7.89 -4.68
CA ARG A 320 -34.81 7.65 -3.83
C ARG A 320 -34.33 7.14 -2.49
N ILE A 321 -34.85 7.75 -1.43
CA ILE A 321 -34.65 7.27 -0.07
C ILE A 321 -36.02 6.83 0.44
N GLY A 322 -36.18 5.53 0.64
CA GLY A 322 -37.35 4.95 1.29
C GLY A 322 -37.23 5.04 2.80
N PHE A 323 -38.39 5.00 3.47
CA PHE A 323 -38.48 4.93 4.92
C PHE A 323 -39.23 3.66 5.27
N VAL A 324 -38.60 2.78 6.03
CA VAL A 324 -39.16 1.50 6.45
C VAL A 324 -39.29 1.53 7.97
N ASN A 325 -40.52 1.42 8.46
CA ASN A 325 -40.87 1.27 9.87
C ASN A 325 -40.88 -0.20 10.29
#